data_AF-A0A737HJU1-F1
#
_entry.id   AF-A0A737HJU1-F1
#
_cell.length_a   1.000
_cell.length_b   1.000
_cell.length_c   1.000
_cell.angle_alpha   90.00
_cell.angle_beta   90.00
_cell.angle_gamma   90.00
#
_symmetry.space_group_name_H-M   'P 1'
#
loop_
_entity.id
_entity.type
_entity.pdbx_description
1 polymer ?
#
loop_
_entity_poly.entity_id
_entity_poly.type
_entity_poly.pdbx_seq_one_letter_code
_entity_poly.pdbx_strand_id
1 'polypeptide(L)' 'MKNTVKINSVDLINADCLHFIQSLPDDSIDLIVTDPP' A
#
# COMPACT_ATOMS: atom_id res chain seq x y z
N MET A 1 0.96 16.02 -0.06
CA MET A 1 2.06 15.60 0.85
C MET A 1 1.82 14.14 1.21
N LYS A 2 2.68 13.21 0.77
CA LYS A 2 2.51 11.78 1.08
C LYS A 2 3.00 11.54 2.51
N ASN A 3 2.07 11.33 3.44
CA ASN A 3 2.36 10.96 4.83
C ASN A 3 2.76 9.48 4.89
N THR A 4 3.87 9.14 4.24
CA THR A 4 4.43 7.79 4.26
C THR A 4 5.50 7.73 5.33
N VAL A 5 5.35 6.80 6.27
CA VAL A 5 6.38 6.54 7.27
C VAL A 5 7.11 5.28 6.84
N LYS A 6 8.43 5.38 6.65
CA LYS A 6 9.31 4.22 6.43
C LYS A 6 9.74 3.68 7.79
N ILE A 7 9.25 2.51 8.17
CA ILE A 7 9.63 1.84 9.42
C ILE A 7 10.42 0.59 9.02
N ASN A 8 11.74 0.65 9.14
CA ASN A 8 12.66 -0.39 8.65
C ASN A 8 12.40 -0.72 7.16
N SER A 9 12.04 -1.97 6.83
CA SER A 9 11.72 -2.45 5.48
C SER A 9 10.24 -2.30 5.11
N VAL A 10 9.44 -1.55 5.88
CA VAL A 10 7.99 -1.41 5.69
C VAL A 10 7.61 0.03 5.36
N ASP A 11 6.75 0.19 4.36
CA ASP A 11 6.11 1.46 3.99
C ASP A 11 4.67 1.50 4.53
N LEU A 12 4.42 2.38 5.52
CA LEU A 12 3.06 2.65 6.01
C LEU A 12 2.47 3.83 5.25
N ILE A 13 1.33 3.62 4.60
CA ILE A 13 0.75 4.58 3.66
C ILE A 13 -0.67 4.91 4.11
N ASN A 14 -0.90 6.19 4.45
CA ASN A 14 -2.24 6.70 4.72
C ASN A 14 -2.88 7.18 3.41
N ALA A 15 -3.74 6.35 2.81
CA ALA A 15 -4.44 6.62 1.56
C ALA A 15 -5.71 5.76 1.45
N ASP A 16 -6.58 6.10 0.49
CA ASP A 16 -7.59 5.17 0.00
C ASP A 16 -6.91 3.97 -0.67
N CYS A 17 -7.27 2.74 -0.25
CA CYS A 17 -6.57 1.54 -0.68
C CYS A 17 -6.81 1.22 -2.16
N LEU A 18 -8.00 1.48 -2.71
CA LEU A 18 -8.32 1.22 -4.11
C LEU A 18 -7.54 2.16 -5.03
N HIS A 19 -7.50 3.45 -4.69
CA HIS A 19 -6.71 4.43 -5.44
C HIS A 19 -5.21 4.14 -5.34
N PHE A 20 -4.74 3.71 -4.17
CA PHE A 20 -3.32 3.44 -3.97
C PHE A 20 -2.84 2.19 -4.73
N ILE A 21 -3.58 1.08 -4.65
CA ILE A 21 -3.21 -0.18 -5.33
C ILE A 21 -3.10 0.04 -6.85
N GLN A 22 -3.96 0.86 -7.44
CA GLN A 22 -3.90 1.21 -8.87
C GLN A 22 -2.63 1.96 -9.28
N SER A 23 -1.88 2.53 -8.34
CA SER A 23 -0.62 3.23 -8.62
C SER A 23 0.62 2.32 -8.58
N LEU A 24 0.46 1.07 -8.14
CA LEU A 24 1.52 0.08 -8.08
C LEU A 24 1.76 -0.54 -9.47
N PRO A 25 2.99 -0.97 -9.80
CA PRO A 25 3.25 -1.68 -11.04
C PRO A 25 2.49 -3.01 -11.11
N ASP A 26 2.13 -3.43 -12.32
CA ASP A 26 1.52 -4.74 -12.57
C ASP A 26 2.44 -5.87 -12.06
N ASP A 27 1.83 -6.94 -11.55
CA ASP A 27 2.50 -8.15 -11.04
C ASP A 27 3.60 -7.91 -9.98
N SER A 28 3.55 -6.78 -9.26
CA SER A 28 4.57 -6.40 -8.26
C SER A 28 4.30 -6.87 -6.83
N ILE A 29 3.17 -7.55 -6.57
CA ILE A 29 2.71 -7.94 -5.24
C ILE A 29 2.52 -9.45 -5.14
N ASP A 30 3.23 -10.09 -4.23
CA ASP A 30 3.17 -11.55 -4.03
C ASP A 30 1.98 -12.01 -3.18
N LEU A 31 1.57 -11.20 -2.20
CA LEU A 31 0.50 -11.54 -1.26
C LEU A 31 -0.29 -10.29 -0.88
N ILE A 32 -1.62 -10.40 -0.97
CA ILE A 32 -2.55 -9.42 -0.44
C ILE A 32 -3.28 -10.05 0.76
N VAL A 33 -3.13 -9.43 1.93
CA VAL A 33 -3.89 -9.79 3.14
C VAL A 33 -4.85 -8.66 3.42
N THR A 34 -6.14 -8.99 3.55
CA THR A 34 -7.21 -8.00 3.76
C THR A 34 -8.25 -8.55 4.73
N ASP A 35 -8.83 -7.65 5.53
CA ASP A 35 -9.99 -7.88 6.39
C ASP A 35 -10.94 -6.71 6.15
N PRO A 36 -11.88 -6.81 5.17
CA PRO A 36 -12.77 -5.71 4.81
C PRO A 36 -13.78 -5.42 5.94
N PRO A 37 -14.39 -4.22 5.97
CA PRO A 37 -15.38 -3.83 6.98
C PRO A 37 -16.67 -4.69 6.95
#